data_AF-A0A9E4CL82-F1
#
_entry.id   AF-A0A9E4CL82-F1
#
_cell.length_a   1.000
_cell.length_b   1.000
_cell.length_c   1.000
_cell.angle_alpha   90.00
_cell.angle_beta   90.00
_cell.angle_gamma   90.00
#
_symmetry.space_group_name_H-M   'P 1'
#
loop_
_entity.id
_entity.type
_entity.pdbx_description
1 polymer ?
#
loop_
_entity_poly.entity_id
_entity_poly.type
_entity_poly.pdbx_seq_one_letter_code
_entity_poly.pdbx_strand_id
1 'polypeptide(L)'
;MAHNKSVKALETKKRILEAALKLFLEEGYEHATMRKIARLANLTPGATYYHFKTKEHIIFHYYEKSYEDHLFAARAILSGSSGLRERIAGLIRT
;
A
#
# COMPACT_ATOMS: atom_id res chain seq x y z
N MET A 1 10.55 -20.73 -15.95
CA MET A 1 9.29 -19.98 -16.24
C MET A 1 8.55 -19.48 -14.97
N ALA A 2 8.75 -20.06 -13.78
CA ALA A 2 8.05 -19.65 -12.54
C ALA A 2 8.47 -18.27 -11.97
N HIS A 3 9.72 -17.85 -12.16
CA HIS A 3 10.26 -16.59 -11.62
C HIS A 3 9.56 -15.33 -12.18
N ASN A 4 9.21 -15.34 -13.48
CA ASN A 4 8.58 -14.20 -14.16
C ASN A 4 7.12 -13.95 -13.74
N LYS A 5 6.38 -15.02 -13.39
CA LYS A 5 4.96 -14.93 -13.03
C LYS A 5 4.75 -14.25 -11.67
N SER A 6 5.69 -14.43 -10.75
CA SER A 6 5.67 -13.79 -9.43
C SER A 6 5.92 -12.28 -9.52
N VAL A 7 6.94 -11.86 -10.29
CA VAL A 7 7.27 -10.45 -10.49
C VAL A 7 6.09 -9.70 -11.13
N LYS A 8 5.51 -10.25 -12.20
CA LYS A 8 4.34 -9.66 -12.86
C LYS A 8 3.12 -9.54 -11.94
N ALA A 9 2.91 -10.51 -11.04
CA ALA A 9 1.84 -10.46 -10.07
C ALA A 9 2.06 -9.34 -9.04
N LEU A 10 3.30 -9.11 -8.59
CA LEU A 10 3.66 -8.01 -7.69
C LEU A 10 3.47 -6.64 -8.35
N GLU A 11 3.90 -6.47 -9.61
CA GLU A 11 3.68 -5.24 -10.38
C GLU A 11 2.19 -4.95 -10.56
N THR A 12 1.39 -5.97 -10.85
CA THR A 12 -0.07 -5.85 -10.99
C THR A 12 -0.69 -5.44 -9.65
N LYS A 13 -0.27 -6.05 -8.54
CA LYS A 13 -0.71 -5.69 -7.19
C LYS A 13 -0.39 -4.24 -6.86
N LYS A 14 0.82 -3.76 -7.22
CA LYS A 14 1.25 -2.37 -7.04
C LYS A 14 0.36 -1.39 -7.81
N ARG A 15 0.08 -1.66 -9.09
CA ARG A 15 -0.82 -0.82 -9.92
C ARG A 15 -2.23 -0.72 -9.32
N ILE A 16 -2.76 -1.81 -8.77
CA ILE A 16 -4.07 -1.81 -8.11
C ILE A 16 -4.05 -0.94 -6.86
N LEU A 17 -3.00 -1.02 -6.04
CA LEU A 17 -2.84 -0.20 -4.84
C LEU A 17 -2.76 1.29 -5.19
N GLU A 18 -1.93 1.67 -6.15
CA GLU A 18 -1.77 3.06 -6.59
C GLU A 18 -3.09 3.64 -7.12
N ALA A 19 -3.80 2.88 -7.95
CA ALA A 19 -5.11 3.28 -8.46
C ALA A 19 -6.14 3.45 -7.34
N ALA A 20 -6.18 2.53 -6.36
CA ALA A 20 -7.10 2.62 -5.25
C ALA A 20 -6.82 3.83 -4.35
N LEU A 21 -5.55 4.06 -3.98
CA LEU A 21 -5.16 5.21 -3.17
C LEU A 21 -5.48 6.53 -3.85
N LYS A 22 -5.19 6.65 -5.14
CA LYS A 22 -5.56 7.83 -5.93
C LYS A 22 -7.06 8.07 -5.86
N LEU A 23 -7.87 7.02 -6.08
CA LEU A 23 -9.32 7.13 -6.03
C LEU A 23 -9.84 7.49 -4.64
N PHE A 24 -9.26 6.93 -3.57
CA PHE A 24 -9.61 7.28 -2.19
C PHE A 24 -9.32 8.75 -1.88
N LEU A 25 -8.21 9.30 -2.39
CA LEU A 25 -7.84 10.69 -2.18
C LEU A 25 -8.70 11.66 -2.99
N GLU A 26 -9.04 11.32 -4.24
CA GLU A 26 -9.77 12.21 -5.16
C GLU A 26 -11.29 12.16 -4.97
N GLU A 27 -11.86 10.98 -4.74
CA GLU A 27 -13.32 10.77 -4.68
C GLU A 27 -13.82 10.37 -3.29
N GLY A 28 -12.92 10.12 -2.33
CA GLY A 28 -13.27 9.58 -1.03
C GLY A 28 -13.45 8.05 -1.04
N TYR A 29 -13.24 7.44 0.13
CA TYR A 29 -13.27 5.98 0.29
C TYR A 29 -14.62 5.34 -0.09
N GLU A 30 -15.73 5.96 0.29
CA GLU A 30 -17.08 5.42 0.06
C GLU A 30 -17.48 5.40 -1.43
N HIS A 31 -17.00 6.36 -2.21
CA HIS A 31 -17.32 6.46 -3.64
C HIS A 31 -16.38 5.63 -4.54
N ALA A 32 -15.31 5.09 -3.96
CA ALA A 32 -14.40 4.18 -4.63
C ALA A 32 -15.04 2.79 -4.77
N THR A 33 -14.96 2.21 -5.98
CA THR A 33 -15.46 0.85 -6.24
C THR A 33 -14.39 0.01 -6.91
N MET A 34 -14.45 -1.31 -6.71
CA MET A 34 -13.53 -2.25 -7.37
C MET A 34 -13.51 -2.10 -8.90
N ARG A 35 -14.64 -1.72 -9.51
CA ARG A 35 -14.71 -1.46 -10.96
C ARG A 35 -13.96 -0.20 -11.37
N LYS A 36 -14.12 0.89 -10.61
CA LYS A 36 -13.38 2.15 -10.85
C LYS A 36 -11.87 1.94 -10.66
N ILE A 37 -11.48 1.21 -9.62
CA ILE A 37 -10.09 0.83 -9.34
C ILE A 37 -9.51 0.01 -10.49
N ALA A 38 -10.22 -1.04 -10.94
CA ALA A 38 -9.79 -1.86 -12.07
C ALA A 38 -9.57 -1.02 -13.35
N ARG A 39 -10.52 -0.12 -13.66
CA ARG A 39 -10.42 0.79 -14.82
C ARG A 39 -9.20 1.70 -14.70
N LEU A 40 -9.00 2.34 -13.55
CA LEU A 40 -7.87 3.25 -13.32
C LEU A 40 -6.54 2.51 -13.33
N ALA A 41 -6.51 1.26 -12.83
CA ALA A 41 -5.34 0.39 -12.89
C ALA A 41 -5.09 -0.18 -14.29
N ASN A 42 -5.95 0.08 -15.29
CA ASN A 42 -5.93 -0.52 -16.63
C ASN A 42 -5.93 -2.06 -16.59
N LEU A 43 -6.90 -2.61 -15.86
CA LEU A 43 -7.12 -4.05 -15.65
C LEU A 43 -8.61 -4.39 -15.82
N THR A 44 -8.89 -5.67 -16.09
CA THR A 44 -10.27 -6.16 -16.01
C THR A 44 -10.70 -6.30 -14.55
N PRO A 45 -12.02 -6.25 -14.25
CA PRO A 45 -12.51 -6.53 -12.90
C PRO A 45 -12.04 -7.91 -12.40
N GLY A 46 -12.11 -8.96 -13.24
CA GLY A 46 -11.67 -10.30 -12.86
C GLY A 46 -10.19 -10.38 -12.49
N ALA A 47 -9.31 -9.72 -13.25
CA ALA A 47 -7.89 -9.63 -12.91
C ALA A 47 -7.65 -8.87 -11.61
N THR A 48 -8.45 -7.85 -11.32
CA THR A 48 -8.36 -7.09 -10.07
C THR A 48 -8.83 -7.93 -8.87
N TYR A 49 -9.96 -8.63 -9.01
CA TYR A 49 -10.52 -9.54 -8.00
C TYR A 49 -9.65 -10.78 -7.75
N TYR A 50 -8.76 -11.13 -8.67
CA TYR A 50 -7.74 -12.14 -8.44
C TYR A 50 -6.75 -11.71 -7.34
N HIS A 51 -6.33 -10.44 -7.35
CA HIS A 51 -5.37 -9.90 -6.38
C HIS A 51 -6.03 -9.39 -5.09
N PHE A 52 -7.17 -8.71 -5.19
CA PHE A 52 -7.86 -8.13 -4.05
C PHE A 52 -9.37 -8.34 -4.16
N LYS A 53 -9.98 -8.93 -3.13
CA LYS A 53 -11.41 -9.25 -3.14
C LYS A 53 -12.30 -8.02 -2.93
N THR A 54 -11.82 -7.05 -2.16
CA THR A 54 -12.59 -5.87 -1.76
C THR A 54 -11.69 -4.64 -1.66
N LYS A 55 -12.28 -3.44 -1.63
CA LYS A 55 -11.52 -2.19 -1.44
C LYS A 55 -10.94 -2.08 -0.03
N GLU A 56 -11.62 -2.71 0.93
CA GLU A 56 -11.18 -2.89 2.32
C GLU A 56 -9.88 -3.70 2.37
N HIS A 57 -9.77 -4.79 1.61
CA HIS A 57 -8.52 -5.57 1.55
C HIS A 57 -7.36 -4.77 0.97
N ILE A 58 -7.64 -3.86 0.02
CA ILE A 58 -6.61 -3.00 -0.57
C ILE A 58 -6.09 -2.02 0.47
N ILE A 59 -6.99 -1.34 1.19
CA ILE A 59 -6.58 -0.35 2.20
C ILE A 59 -5.91 -1.00 3.41
N PHE A 60 -6.37 -2.17 3.87
CA PHE A 60 -5.69 -2.92 4.93
C PHE A 60 -4.28 -3.33 4.52
N HIS A 61 -4.12 -3.83 3.30
CA HIS A 61 -2.79 -4.19 2.81
C HIS A 61 -1.85 -2.97 2.69
N TYR A 62 -2.40 -1.80 2.32
CA TYR A 62 -1.64 -0.56 2.36
C TYR A 62 -1.21 -0.19 3.79
N TYR A 63 -2.12 -0.24 4.76
CA TYR A 63 -1.80 0.05 6.16
C TYR A 63 -0.76 -0.91 6.74
N GLU A 64 -0.89 -2.20 6.48
CA GLU A 64 0.07 -3.22 6.91
C GLU A 64 1.47 -2.89 6.39
N LYS A 65 1.59 -2.63 5.08
CA LYS A 65 2.87 -2.24 4.49
C LYS A 65 3.41 -0.94 5.06
N SER A 66 2.57 0.09 5.18
CA SER A 66 2.97 1.39 5.71
C SER A 66 3.45 1.27 7.16
N TYR A 67 2.83 0.39 7.95
CA TYR A 67 3.21 0.13 9.32
C TYR A 67 4.55 -0.61 9.41
N GLU A 68 4.77 -1.61 8.54
CA GLU A 68 6.06 -2.30 8.45
C GLU A 68 7.19 -1.36 8.05
N ASP A 69 6.97 -0.52 7.04
CA ASP A 69 7.94 0.48 6.56
C ASP A 69 8.25 1.51 7.68
N HIS A 70 7.22 1.97 8.41
CA HIS A 70 7.38 2.87 9.56
C HIS A 70 8.18 2.22 10.68
N LEU A 71 7.85 0.97 11.07
CA LEU A 71 8.58 0.23 12.09
C LEU A 71 10.04 0.01 11.72
N PHE A 72 10.32 -0.27 10.44
CA PHE A 72 11.68 -0.43 9.95
C PHE A 72 12.48 0.87 10.12
N ALA A 73 11.93 2.01 9.69
CA ALA A 73 12.57 3.31 9.84
C ALA A 73 12.74 3.71 11.33
N ALA A 74 11.71 3.48 12.14
CA ALA A 74 11.72 3.72 13.58
C ALA A 74 12.85 2.95 14.29
N ARG A 75 13.04 1.66 13.96
CA ARG A 75 14.11 0.84 14.55
C ARG A 75 15.50 1.42 14.29
N ALA A 76 15.76 1.90 13.08
CA ALA A 76 17.05 2.50 12.73
C ALA A 76 17.33 3.78 13.54
N ILE A 77 16.31 4.60 13.78
CA ILE A 77 16.45 5.82 14.59
C ILE A 77 16.65 5.48 16.07
N LEU A 78 15.87 4.53 16.60
CA LEU A 78 15.93 4.14 18.00
C LEU A 78 17.25 3.47 18.38
N SER A 79 17.88 2.74 17.47
CA SER A 79 19.20 2.12 17.71
C SER A 79 20.35 3.10 17.58
N GLY A 80 20.22 4.16 16.76
CA GLY A 80 21.25 5.17 16.53
C GLY A 80 21.23 6.38 17.47
N SER A 81 20.22 6.52 18.34
CA SER A 81 20.07 7.68 19.22
C SER A 81 19.84 7.29 20.68
N SER A 82 20.55 7.97 21.59
CA SER A 82 20.45 7.77 23.05
C SER A 82 19.53 8.79 23.73
N GLY A 83 19.29 9.94 23.10
CA GLY A 83 18.44 11.01 23.64
C GLY A 83 16.96 10.85 23.32
N LEU A 84 16.11 11.10 24.32
CA LEU A 84 14.65 10.95 24.21
C LEU A 84 14.05 11.90 23.16
N ARG A 85 14.56 13.13 23.08
CA ARG A 85 14.06 14.15 22.15
C ARG A 85 14.31 13.73 20.70
N GLU A 86 15.49 13.22 20.41
CA GLU A 86 15.93 12.76 19.08
C GLU A 86 15.09 11.56 18.64
N ARG A 87 14.84 10.63 19.57
CA ARG A 87 13.97 9.47 19.34
C ARG A 87 12.54 9.90 19.02
N ILE A 88 11.93 10.76 19.84
CA ILE A 88 10.54 11.22 19.61
C ILE A 88 10.44 12.04 18.31
N ALA A 89 11.38 12.96 18.08
CA ALA A 89 11.38 13.77 16.86
C ALA A 89 11.58 12.94 15.60
N GLY A 90 12.37 11.87 15.67
CA GLY A 90 12.57 10.95 14.55
C GLY A 90 11.33 10.12 14.22
N LEU A 91 10.63 9.59 15.23
CA LEU A 91 9.42 8.77 15.04
C LEU A 91 8.23 9.53 14.41
N ILE A 92 8.16 10.86 14.62
CA ILE A 92 7.08 11.71 14.07
C ILE A 92 7.34 12.09 12.60
N ARG A 93 8.60 12.01 12.13
CA ARG A 93 9.00 12.45 10.78
C ARG A 93 9.15 11.33 9.76
N THR A 94 9.14 10.07 10.21
CA THR A 94 9.11 8.86 9.39
C THR A 94 7.69 8.54 8.95
#